data_AF-A0A2U2DBQ7-F1
#
_entry.id   AF-A0A2U2DBQ7-F1
#
_cell.length_a   1.000
_cell.length_b   1.000
_cell.length_c   1.000
_cell.angle_alpha   90.00
_cell.angle_beta   90.00
_cell.angle_gamma   90.00
#
_symmetry.space_group_name_H-M   'P 1'
#
loop_
_entity.id
_entity.type
_entity.pdbx_description
1 polymer ?
#
loop_
_entity_poly.entity_id
_entity_poly.type
_entity_poly.pdbx_seq_one_letter_code
_entity_poly.pdbx_strand_id
1 'polypeptide(L)'
;MRRSKSSTAFFLLLYVFFSSAQVQAQLSPDQLAAKTRGIELYNQFKAISAKPQLKIAADAGDPEAQYYLGEAIRTNDKYMTAEAVSSYEAAALQGDIYSMIRLAGEKNDLCVVMKNCSKTRREPGEWGKMASDTASARAAEGSAEAMYLKYRVTGDDKWLEKSAENG
;
A
#
# COMPACT_ATOMS: atom_id res chain seq x y z
N MET A 1 38.05 -51.92 -29.22
CA MET A 1 37.88 -51.64 -27.78
C MET A 1 38.98 -50.65 -27.38
N ARG A 2 38.80 -49.49 -26.73
CA ARG A 2 37.68 -48.72 -26.19
C ARG A 2 38.22 -47.28 -26.10
N ARG A 3 37.52 -46.28 -26.66
CA ARG A 3 37.69 -44.86 -26.31
C ARG A 3 36.90 -44.59 -25.03
N SER A 4 37.46 -43.89 -24.05
CA SER A 4 36.71 -43.28 -22.94
C SER A 4 37.49 -42.06 -22.46
N LYS A 5 37.20 -40.86 -23.01
CA LYS A 5 36.14 -39.91 -22.64
C LYS A 5 36.49 -39.08 -21.40
N SER A 6 36.79 -37.82 -21.70
CA SER A 6 36.84 -36.61 -20.87
C SER A 6 35.90 -36.66 -19.66
N SER A 7 36.47 -36.48 -18.47
CA SER A 7 35.73 -36.19 -17.24
C SER A 7 35.53 -34.68 -17.13
N THR A 8 34.52 -34.16 -17.83
CA THR A 8 33.96 -32.83 -17.60
C THR A 8 32.56 -33.05 -17.02
N ALA A 9 32.51 -33.31 -15.73
CA ALA A 9 31.29 -33.42 -14.96
C ALA A 9 31.37 -32.44 -13.79
N PHE A 10 30.99 -31.19 -14.02
CA PHE A 10 30.39 -30.28 -13.05
C PHE A 10 30.03 -28.99 -13.80
N PHE A 11 29.05 -28.24 -13.31
CA PHE A 11 28.40 -27.07 -13.94
C PHE A 11 27.20 -27.37 -14.84
N LEU A 12 26.18 -27.99 -14.25
CA LEU A 12 24.80 -27.56 -14.48
C LEU A 12 24.27 -26.95 -13.18
N LEU A 13 24.72 -25.72 -12.87
CA LEU A 13 24.07 -24.87 -11.88
C LEU A 13 22.86 -24.23 -12.56
N LEU A 14 21.70 -24.88 -12.41
CA LEU A 14 20.38 -24.31 -12.67
C LEU A 14 20.18 -23.11 -11.72
N TYR A 15 20.46 -21.91 -12.22
CA TYR A 15 20.04 -20.65 -11.60
C TYR A 15 18.52 -20.52 -11.77
N VAL A 16 17.76 -21.13 -10.88
CA VAL A 16 16.35 -20.77 -10.69
C VAL A 16 16.35 -19.48 -9.88
N PHE A 17 16.43 -18.34 -10.57
CA PHE A 17 16.02 -17.07 -10.00
C PHE A 17 14.53 -17.21 -9.69
N PHE A 18 14.21 -17.49 -8.41
CA PHE A 18 12.88 -17.29 -7.86
C PHE A 18 12.59 -15.80 -7.90
N SER A 19 12.16 -15.31 -9.07
CA SER A 19 11.46 -14.04 -9.16
C SER A 19 10.14 -14.24 -8.43
N SER A 20 10.08 -13.77 -7.19
CA SER A 20 8.84 -13.58 -6.44
C SER A 20 7.99 -12.53 -7.15
N ALA A 21 7.51 -12.83 -8.34
CA ALA A 21 6.48 -12.04 -8.99
C ALA A 21 5.23 -12.22 -8.11
N GLN A 22 4.97 -11.25 -7.25
CA GLN A 22 3.68 -11.14 -6.59
C GLN A 22 2.65 -11.00 -7.72
N VAL A 23 1.97 -12.10 -8.04
CA VAL A 23 0.89 -12.11 -9.03
C VAL A 23 -0.26 -11.33 -8.40
N GLN A 24 -0.30 -10.03 -8.68
CA GLN A 24 -1.47 -9.22 -8.38
C GLN A 24 -2.58 -9.68 -9.32
N ALA A 25 -3.73 -10.07 -8.78
CA ALA A 25 -4.87 -10.43 -9.61
C ALA A 25 -5.32 -9.20 -10.41
N GLN A 26 -5.25 -9.28 -11.74
CA GLN A 26 -5.74 -8.20 -12.60
C GLN A 26 -7.25 -8.04 -12.41
N LEU A 27 -7.71 -6.81 -12.19
CA LEU A 27 -9.13 -6.51 -12.07
C LEU A 27 -9.88 -6.88 -13.37
N SER A 28 -11.10 -7.40 -13.21
CA SER A 28 -12.05 -7.51 -14.31
C SER A 28 -12.45 -6.12 -14.82
N PRO A 29 -12.96 -6.00 -16.06
CA PRO A 29 -13.47 -4.73 -16.58
C PRO A 29 -14.52 -4.08 -15.66
N ASP A 30 -15.43 -4.87 -15.10
CA ASP A 30 -16.47 -4.38 -14.18
C ASP A 30 -15.88 -3.89 -12.86
N GLN A 31 -14.88 -4.59 -12.31
CA GLN A 31 -14.19 -4.18 -11.09
C GLN A 31 -13.41 -2.87 -11.33
N LEU A 32 -12.74 -2.73 -12.47
CA LEU A 32 -12.05 -1.49 -12.85
C LEU A 32 -13.04 -0.33 -13.03
N ALA A 33 -14.18 -0.56 -13.68
CA ALA A 33 -15.22 0.46 -13.83
C ALA A 33 -15.79 0.90 -12.47
N ALA A 34 -16.04 -0.06 -11.56
CA ALA A 34 -16.49 0.22 -10.20
C ALA A 34 -15.45 1.01 -9.40
N LYS A 35 -14.17 0.65 -9.50
CA LYS A 35 -13.06 1.41 -8.88
C LYS A 35 -13.08 2.86 -9.35
N THR A 36 -13.02 3.09 -10.66
CA THR A 36 -13.01 4.44 -11.25
C THR A 36 -14.23 5.23 -10.79
N ARG A 37 -15.42 4.64 -10.86
CA ARG A 37 -16.64 5.30 -10.41
C ARG A 37 -16.63 5.64 -8.92
N GLY A 38 -16.12 4.73 -8.11
CA GLY A 38 -15.98 4.92 -6.66
C GLY A 38 -15.07 6.10 -6.32
N ILE A 39 -13.90 6.18 -6.96
CA ILE A 39 -12.94 7.27 -6.76
C ILE A 39 -13.52 8.62 -7.22
N GLU A 40 -14.19 8.67 -8.37
CA GLU A 40 -14.89 9.88 -8.84
C GLU A 40 -15.94 10.37 -7.83
N LEU A 41 -16.76 9.47 -7.31
CA LEU A 41 -17.78 9.80 -6.32
C LEU A 41 -17.15 10.32 -5.02
N TYR A 42 -16.08 9.69 -4.56
CA TYR A 42 -15.34 10.15 -3.39
C TYR A 42 -14.80 11.58 -3.60
N ASN A 43 -14.19 11.84 -4.74
CA ASN A 43 -13.65 13.16 -5.10
C ASN A 43 -14.73 14.23 -5.28
N GLN A 44 -15.99 13.83 -5.55
CA GLN A 44 -17.17 14.71 -5.53
C GLN A 44 -17.77 14.88 -4.13
N PHE A 45 -17.06 14.48 -3.07
CA PHE A 45 -17.53 14.48 -1.68
C PHE A 45 -18.76 13.58 -1.42
N LYS A 46 -19.04 12.61 -2.30
CA LYS A 46 -20.15 11.66 -2.17
C LYS A 46 -19.67 10.35 -1.54
N ALA A 47 -19.07 10.43 -0.37
CA ALA A 47 -18.46 9.29 0.32
C ALA A 47 -19.43 8.11 0.51
N ILE A 48 -20.69 8.37 0.88
CA ILE A 48 -21.73 7.34 1.03
C ILE A 48 -21.95 6.58 -0.29
N SER A 49 -22.05 7.30 -1.41
CA SER A 49 -22.25 6.70 -2.73
C SER A 49 -20.99 6.00 -3.26
N ALA A 50 -19.80 6.45 -2.85
CA ALA A 50 -18.53 5.86 -3.25
C ALA A 50 -18.30 4.47 -2.65
N LYS A 51 -18.66 4.27 -1.37
CA LYS A 51 -18.45 3.01 -0.61
C LYS A 51 -18.82 1.74 -1.40
N PRO A 52 -20.07 1.57 -1.91
CA PRO A 52 -20.44 0.33 -2.60
C PRO A 52 -19.67 0.08 -3.90
N GLN A 53 -19.23 1.13 -4.58
CA GLN A 53 -18.44 1.02 -5.82
C GLN A 53 -16.99 0.63 -5.53
N LEU A 54 -16.38 1.32 -4.56
CA LEU A 54 -15.00 1.04 -4.12
C LEU A 54 -14.85 -0.38 -3.56
N LYS A 55 -15.87 -0.86 -2.83
CA LYS A 55 -15.87 -2.20 -2.24
C LYS A 55 -15.67 -3.32 -3.26
N ILE A 56 -16.21 -3.19 -4.48
CA ILE A 56 -16.11 -4.21 -5.53
C ILE A 56 -14.65 -4.49 -5.90
N ALA A 57 -13.83 -3.45 -6.10
CA ALA A 57 -12.42 -3.59 -6.43
C ALA A 57 -11.56 -3.84 -5.18
N ALA A 58 -11.94 -3.28 -4.03
CA ALA A 58 -11.23 -3.51 -2.78
C ALA A 58 -11.29 -4.97 -2.33
N ASP A 59 -12.46 -5.62 -2.46
CA ASP A 59 -12.67 -7.05 -2.19
C ASP A 59 -11.90 -7.94 -3.19
N ALA A 60 -11.62 -7.41 -4.39
CA ALA A 60 -10.77 -8.05 -5.39
C ALA A 60 -9.26 -7.87 -5.12
N GLY A 61 -8.90 -7.11 -4.08
CA GLY A 61 -7.52 -6.90 -3.66
C GLY A 61 -6.85 -5.63 -4.18
N ASP A 62 -7.54 -4.75 -4.91
CA ASP A 62 -6.93 -3.54 -5.45
C ASP A 62 -6.53 -2.55 -4.32
N PRO A 63 -5.24 -2.22 -4.16
CA PRO A 63 -4.76 -1.45 -3.01
C PRO A 63 -5.25 0.01 -3.02
N GLU A 64 -5.43 0.61 -4.19
CA GLU A 64 -5.94 1.98 -4.30
C GLU A 64 -7.43 2.03 -3.92
N ALA A 65 -8.24 1.07 -4.40
CA ALA A 65 -9.64 0.95 -4.01
C ALA A 65 -9.79 0.68 -2.51
N GLN A 66 -8.89 -0.13 -1.91
CA GLN A 66 -8.84 -0.36 -0.46
C GLN A 66 -8.53 0.93 0.32
N TYR A 67 -7.56 1.73 -0.12
CA TYR A 67 -7.27 3.04 0.46
C TYR A 67 -8.50 3.97 0.38
N TYR A 68 -9.09 4.12 -0.80
CA TYR A 68 -10.25 4.98 -0.99
C TYR A 68 -11.49 4.48 -0.25
N LEU A 69 -11.68 3.16 -0.11
CA LEU A 69 -12.76 2.60 0.71
C LEU A 69 -12.59 3.01 2.17
N GLY A 70 -11.37 2.90 2.71
CA GLY A 70 -11.03 3.38 4.05
C GLY A 70 -11.34 4.88 4.22
N GLU A 71 -10.98 5.70 3.22
CA GLU A 71 -11.24 7.14 3.26
C GLU A 71 -12.73 7.47 3.17
N ALA A 72 -13.50 6.75 2.35
CA ALA A 72 -14.94 6.93 2.22
C ALA A 72 -15.66 6.56 3.53
N ILE A 73 -15.28 5.45 4.17
CA ILE A 73 -15.82 5.03 5.48
C ILE A 73 -15.49 6.08 6.55
N ARG A 74 -14.21 6.43 6.71
CA ARG A 74 -13.76 7.40 7.72
C ARG A 74 -14.41 8.77 7.53
N THR A 75 -14.56 9.23 6.28
CA THR A 75 -15.19 10.52 5.95
C THR A 75 -16.68 10.52 6.27
N ASN A 76 -17.38 9.40 6.06
CA ASN A 76 -18.78 9.25 6.41
C ASN A 76 -18.98 9.21 7.93
N ASP A 77 -18.23 8.34 8.61
CA ASP A 77 -18.45 8.02 10.01
C ASP A 77 -17.79 9.06 10.95
N LYS A 78 -16.87 9.88 10.42
CA LYS A 78 -16.10 10.93 11.12
C LYS A 78 -15.06 10.43 12.11
N TYR A 79 -14.81 9.12 12.15
CA TYR A 79 -13.75 8.49 12.92
C TYR A 79 -13.23 7.25 12.20
N MET A 80 -12.14 6.68 12.72
CA MET A 80 -11.54 5.48 12.18
C MET A 80 -12.30 4.23 12.68
N THR A 81 -13.16 3.66 11.84
CA THR A 81 -13.87 2.42 12.18
C THR A 81 -12.98 1.19 11.96
N ALA A 82 -13.33 0.05 12.54
CA ALA A 82 -12.60 -1.21 12.30
C ALA A 82 -12.57 -1.60 10.81
N GLU A 83 -13.65 -1.32 10.07
CA GLU A 83 -13.73 -1.55 8.62
C GLU A 83 -12.76 -0.63 7.84
N ALA A 84 -12.66 0.63 8.25
CA ALA A 84 -11.70 1.57 7.65
C ALA A 84 -10.25 1.13 7.95
N VAL A 85 -9.92 0.78 9.20
CA VAL A 85 -8.59 0.27 9.57
C VAL A 85 -8.23 -0.95 8.73
N SER A 86 -9.12 -1.94 8.65
CA SER A 86 -8.85 -3.16 7.87
C SER A 86 -8.61 -2.86 6.39
N SER A 87 -9.31 -1.87 5.82
CA SER A 87 -9.13 -1.46 4.43
C SER A 87 -7.77 -0.79 4.22
N TYR A 88 -7.36 0.10 5.13
CA TYR A 88 -6.01 0.68 5.09
C TYR A 88 -4.91 -0.35 5.31
N GLU A 89 -5.09 -1.30 6.23
CA GLU A 89 -4.09 -2.35 6.49
C GLU A 89 -3.89 -3.21 5.23
N ALA A 90 -4.98 -3.57 4.53
CA ALA A 90 -4.91 -4.31 3.28
C ALA A 90 -4.14 -3.55 2.18
N ALA A 91 -4.39 -2.24 2.04
CA ALA A 91 -3.68 -1.38 1.09
C ALA A 91 -2.20 -1.19 1.48
N ALA A 92 -1.93 -0.92 2.75
CA ALA A 92 -0.60 -0.68 3.29
C ALA A 92 0.30 -1.90 3.14
N LEU A 93 -0.21 -3.11 3.37
CA LEU A 93 0.55 -4.36 3.17
C LEU A 93 0.94 -4.60 1.71
N GLN A 94 0.29 -3.92 0.76
CA GLN A 94 0.62 -3.92 -0.67
C GLN A 94 1.49 -2.72 -1.09
N GLY A 95 1.94 -1.91 -0.12
CA GLY A 95 2.81 -0.76 -0.36
C GLY A 95 2.10 0.57 -0.58
N ASP A 96 0.82 0.69 -0.24
CA ASP A 96 0.14 2.01 -0.28
C ASP A 96 0.64 2.91 0.86
N ILE A 97 1.45 3.92 0.51
CA ILE A 97 2.09 4.80 1.48
C ILE A 97 1.06 5.72 2.16
N TYR A 98 -0.01 6.12 1.47
CA TYR A 98 -1.07 6.95 2.06
C TYR A 98 -1.76 6.23 3.22
N SER A 99 -2.09 4.94 3.04
CA SER A 99 -2.67 4.09 4.08
C SER A 99 -1.73 3.91 5.27
N MET A 100 -0.42 3.71 5.01
CA MET A 100 0.57 3.65 6.09
C MET A 100 0.61 4.96 6.89
N ILE A 101 0.57 6.12 6.22
CA ILE A 101 0.52 7.44 6.87
C ILE A 101 -0.78 7.61 7.68
N ARG A 102 -1.93 7.18 7.15
CA ARG A 102 -3.22 7.20 7.85
C ARG A 102 -3.13 6.39 9.15
N LEU A 103 -2.70 5.14 9.06
CA LEU A 103 -2.57 4.24 10.21
C LEU A 103 -1.54 4.74 11.24
N ALA A 104 -0.46 5.38 10.79
CA ALA A 104 0.53 5.99 11.69
C ALA A 104 -0.05 7.17 12.51
N GLY A 105 -1.11 7.81 12.01
CA GLY A 105 -1.83 8.89 12.66
C GLY A 105 -2.79 8.45 13.77
N GLU A 106 -3.17 7.17 13.83
CA GLU A 106 -4.19 6.62 14.74
C GLU A 106 -3.67 6.38 16.17
N LYS A 107 -2.95 7.36 16.72
CA LYS A 107 -2.37 7.31 18.09
C LYS A 107 -3.43 7.35 19.19
N ASN A 108 -4.64 7.80 18.86
CA ASN A 108 -5.76 7.94 19.78
C ASN A 108 -6.74 6.76 19.72
N ASP A 109 -6.47 5.72 18.91
CA ASP A 109 -7.26 4.50 18.95
C ASP A 109 -7.26 3.94 20.38
N LEU A 110 -8.45 3.55 20.86
CA LEU A 110 -8.63 3.13 22.25
C LEU A 110 -7.69 1.98 22.60
N CYS A 111 -7.44 1.05 21.68
CA CYS A 111 -6.55 -0.07 21.97
C CYS A 111 -5.09 0.36 22.10
N VAL A 112 -4.68 1.38 21.33
CA VAL A 112 -3.31 1.94 21.39
C VAL A 112 -3.13 2.68 22.71
N VAL A 113 -4.10 3.51 23.10
CA VAL A 113 -4.09 4.24 24.37
C VAL A 113 -4.05 3.28 25.56
N MET A 114 -4.83 2.22 25.51
CA MET A 114 -4.87 1.18 26.55
C MET A 114 -3.72 0.17 26.46
N LYS A 115 -2.86 0.25 25.43
CA LYS A 115 -1.76 -0.70 25.14
C LYS A 115 -2.22 -2.16 25.12
N ASN A 116 -3.40 -2.40 24.54
CA ASN A 116 -4.04 -3.72 24.50
C ASN A 116 -4.55 -4.11 23.09
N CYS A 117 -3.99 -3.50 22.04
CA CYS A 117 -4.25 -3.93 20.67
C CYS A 117 -3.92 -5.41 20.48
N SER A 118 -4.64 -6.07 19.56
CA SER A 118 -4.31 -7.45 19.16
C SER A 118 -2.83 -7.54 18.78
N LYS A 119 -2.15 -8.60 19.20
CA LYS A 119 -0.73 -8.85 18.82
C LYS A 119 -0.53 -8.99 17.31
N THR A 120 -1.61 -9.23 16.56
CA THR A 120 -1.59 -9.30 15.10
C THR A 120 -1.66 -7.93 14.42
N ARG A 121 -2.06 -6.88 15.15
CA ARG A 121 -2.13 -5.51 14.67
C ARG A 121 -0.76 -4.84 14.87
N ARG A 122 -0.31 -4.12 13.85
CA ARG A 122 0.90 -3.29 13.96
C ARG A 122 0.60 -2.00 14.71
N GLU A 123 1.55 -1.56 15.52
CA GLU A 123 1.47 -0.28 16.22
C GLU A 123 1.60 0.90 15.23
N PRO A 124 0.99 2.07 15.52
CA PRO A 124 1.10 3.25 14.65
C PRO A 124 2.54 3.63 14.28
N GLY A 125 3.49 3.45 15.21
CA GLY A 125 4.91 3.70 14.95
C GLY A 125 5.52 2.77 13.90
N GLU A 126 5.07 1.52 13.83
CA GLU A 126 5.52 0.56 12.82
C GLU A 126 5.01 0.94 11.43
N TRP A 127 3.76 1.40 11.33
CA TRP A 127 3.23 1.95 10.08
C TRP A 127 3.98 3.20 9.63
N GLY A 128 4.31 4.10 10.55
CA GLY A 128 5.10 5.29 10.25
C GLY A 128 6.50 4.95 9.73
N LYS A 129 7.15 3.94 10.31
CA LYS A 129 8.43 3.43 9.82
C LYS A 129 8.28 2.82 8.42
N MET A 130 7.27 1.98 8.20
CA MET A 130 7.00 1.38 6.89
C MET A 130 6.73 2.43 5.81
N ALA A 131 5.96 3.48 6.12
CA ALA A 131 5.72 4.61 5.23
C ALA A 131 7.03 5.30 4.85
N SER A 132 7.87 5.58 5.85
CA SER A 132 9.17 6.23 5.68
C SER A 132 10.11 5.42 4.79
N ASP A 133 10.21 4.12 5.04
CA ASP A 133 11.09 3.21 4.31
C ASP A 133 10.61 3.03 2.85
N THR A 134 9.30 2.83 2.66
CA THR A 134 8.69 2.66 1.33
C THR A 134 8.80 3.94 0.50
N ALA A 135 8.54 5.11 1.09
CA ALA A 135 8.69 6.40 0.43
C ALA A 135 10.16 6.65 0.05
N SER A 136 11.11 6.32 0.92
CA SER A 136 12.55 6.43 0.61
C SER A 136 12.97 5.57 -0.57
N ALA A 137 12.51 4.32 -0.63
CA ALA A 137 12.83 3.41 -1.74
C ALA A 137 12.32 3.97 -3.07
N ARG A 138 11.04 4.36 -3.15
CA ARG A 138 10.44 4.91 -4.39
C ARG A 138 11.00 6.28 -4.76
N ALA A 139 11.34 7.12 -3.78
CA ALA A 139 12.00 8.40 -4.03
C ALA A 139 13.40 8.22 -4.65
N ALA A 140 14.14 7.17 -4.24
CA ALA A 140 15.43 6.83 -4.85
C ALA A 140 15.29 6.38 -6.32
N GLU A 141 14.11 5.90 -6.71
CA GLU A 141 13.75 5.57 -8.10
C GLU A 141 13.26 6.80 -8.89
N GLY A 142 13.24 7.99 -8.29
CA GLY A 142 12.83 9.24 -8.95
C GLY A 142 11.33 9.55 -8.84
N SER A 143 10.56 8.82 -8.02
CA SER A 143 9.14 9.12 -7.82
C SER A 143 8.95 10.45 -7.07
N ALA A 144 8.51 11.49 -7.77
CA ALA A 144 8.15 12.78 -7.19
C ALA A 144 7.09 12.64 -6.10
N GLU A 145 6.05 11.84 -6.34
CA GLU A 145 5.01 11.56 -5.34
C GLU A 145 5.58 10.93 -4.06
N ALA A 146 6.51 9.97 -4.19
CA ALA A 146 7.14 9.37 -3.02
C ALA A 146 8.00 10.38 -2.24
N MET A 147 8.63 11.35 -2.92
CA MET A 147 9.33 12.45 -2.26
C MET A 147 8.36 13.34 -1.48
N TYR A 148 7.21 13.71 -2.06
CA TYR A 148 6.15 14.43 -1.35
C TYR A 148 5.68 13.64 -0.11
N LEU A 149 5.46 12.34 -0.25
CA LEU A 149 5.02 11.48 0.85
C LEU A 149 6.11 11.33 1.92
N LYS A 150 7.39 11.35 1.55
CA LYS A 150 8.49 11.39 2.51
C LYS A 150 8.48 12.67 3.34
N TYR A 151 8.21 13.82 2.72
CA TYR A 151 7.95 15.06 3.46
C TYR A 151 6.75 14.90 4.40
N ARG A 152 5.62 14.34 3.94
CA ARG A 152 4.44 14.11 4.79
C ARG A 152 4.70 13.22 6.01
N VAL A 153 5.65 12.30 5.92
CA VAL A 153 6.06 11.43 7.04
C VAL A 153 7.06 12.11 7.98
N THR A 154 8.02 12.86 7.44
CA THR A 154 9.19 13.34 8.19
C THR A 154 9.12 14.81 8.61
N GLY A 155 8.38 15.63 7.86
CA GLY A 155 8.39 17.09 7.98
C GLY A 155 9.67 17.75 7.45
N ASP A 156 10.54 17.04 6.75
CA ASP A 156 11.76 17.61 6.17
C ASP A 156 11.46 18.22 4.79
N ASP A 157 11.46 19.56 4.74
CA ASP A 157 11.12 20.36 3.56
C ASP A 157 12.01 20.06 2.34
N LYS A 158 13.22 19.54 2.53
CA LYS A 158 14.08 19.11 1.42
C LYS A 158 13.42 18.07 0.54
N TRP A 159 12.56 17.23 1.11
CA TRP A 159 11.80 16.25 0.33
C TRP A 159 10.66 16.89 -0.45
N LEU A 160 10.07 17.96 0.07
CA LEU A 160 9.05 18.74 -0.63
C LEU A 160 9.66 19.48 -1.83
N GLU A 161 10.84 20.10 -1.63
CA GLU A 161 11.61 20.75 -2.71
C GLU A 161 11.93 19.75 -3.83
N LYS A 162 12.52 18.60 -3.49
CA LYS A 162 12.83 17.54 -4.46
C LYS A 162 11.60 17.04 -5.20
N SER A 163 10.47 16.90 -4.49
CA SER A 163 9.21 16.52 -5.13
C SER A 163 8.78 17.52 -6.20
N ALA A 164 8.92 18.82 -5.93
CA ALA A 164 8.54 19.86 -6.87
C ALA A 164 9.47 19.93 -8.08
N GLU A 165 10.76 19.63 -7.90
CA GLU A 165 11.76 19.60 -8.99
C GLU A 165 11.58 18.42 -9.95
N ASN A 166 10.90 17.35 -9.54
CA ASN A 166 10.70 16.13 -10.31
C ASN A 166 9.26 15.93 -10.83
N GLY A 167 8.36 16.90 -10.59
CA GLY A 167 6.93 16.82 -10.90
C GLY A 167 6.46 17.73 -12.02
#